data_AF-A0A2H3ILQ1-F1
#
_entry.id   AF-A0A2H3ILQ1-F1
#
_cell.length_a   1.000
_cell.length_b   1.000
_cell.length_c   1.000
_cell.angle_alpha   90.00
_cell.angle_beta   90.00
_cell.angle_gamma   90.00
#
_symmetry.space_group_name_H-M   'P 1'
#
loop_
_entity.id
_entity.type
_entity.pdbx_description
1 polymer ?
#
loop_
_entity_poly.entity_id
_entity_poly.type
_entity_poly.pdbx_seq_one_letter_code
_entity_poly.pdbx_strand_id
1 'polypeptide(L)'
;MEAMWTRFLPITKDVMNEICRGTVGEVLRVLVDTGFGDEVEKTWGTEHRMPNKALAGGALLDLGIYSLTWIFLSLYHVLPMPQRKPPTAIAAQMTLNYLTGADEASSILLTFPTTAPNNIADWKSQAVALTNLRVSTDPGGQNSAGPSIRIQGTRGEVQLDGPSFRPERYRIILRHDNTQVEGSGSVREVNHPISPDIKGMYWEADEVGRCLRDGKIESKLLPWDEMTAVMNVMDEAR
;
A
#
# COMPACT_ATOMS: atom_id res chain seq x y z
N MET A 1 17.57 -2.38 7.35
CA MET A 1 16.13 -2.10 7.15
C MET A 1 16.01 -1.29 5.88
N GLU A 2 15.12 -1.66 4.97
CA GLU A 2 14.81 -0.81 3.81
C GLU A 2 14.09 0.47 4.27
N ALA A 3 14.34 1.60 3.62
CA ALA A 3 13.71 2.87 3.97
C ALA A 3 12.29 2.95 3.39
N MET A 4 11.31 2.42 4.13
CA MET A 4 9.90 2.40 3.75
C MET A 4 9.04 3.16 4.77
N TRP A 5 9.26 4.46 4.85
CA TRP A 5 8.62 5.41 5.74
C TRP A 5 7.09 5.25 5.94
N THR A 6 6.33 4.93 4.89
CA THR A 6 4.88 4.72 4.94
C THR A 6 4.48 3.72 6.03
N ARG A 7 5.30 2.69 6.29
CA ARG A 7 5.01 1.66 7.30
C ARG A 7 5.07 2.16 8.74
N PHE A 8 5.81 3.24 8.97
CA PHE A 8 6.08 3.78 10.29
C PHE A 8 5.15 4.94 10.66
N LEU A 9 4.33 5.40 9.71
CA LEU A 9 3.32 6.41 9.97
C LEU A 9 2.29 5.91 11.00
N PRO A 10 1.84 6.76 11.95
CA PRO A 10 0.82 6.38 12.93
C PRO A 10 -0.47 5.83 12.29
N ILE A 11 -0.89 6.42 11.16
CA ILE A 11 -2.06 5.96 10.39
C ILE A 11 -1.94 4.49 9.95
N THR A 12 -0.75 4.08 9.52
CA THR A 12 -0.50 2.70 9.07
C THR A 12 -0.68 1.74 10.22
N LYS A 13 -0.10 2.05 11.38
CA LYS A 13 -0.27 1.26 12.60
C LYS A 13 -1.75 1.15 12.99
N ASP A 14 -2.48 2.25 12.95
CA ASP A 14 -3.89 2.26 13.36
C ASP A 14 -4.78 1.48 12.40
N VAL A 15 -4.58 1.62 11.08
CA VAL A 15 -5.30 0.81 10.09
C VAL A 15 -5.00 -0.69 10.24
N MET A 16 -3.74 -1.06 10.47
CA MET A 16 -3.39 -2.46 10.74
C MET A 16 -4.05 -2.99 12.01
N ASN A 17 -4.15 -2.17 13.06
CA ASN A 17 -4.86 -2.55 14.29
C ASN A 17 -6.36 -2.78 14.03
N GLU A 18 -7.00 -1.96 13.19
CA GLU A 18 -8.41 -2.14 12.81
C GLU A 18 -8.62 -3.44 12.02
N ILE A 19 -7.70 -3.80 11.12
CA ILE A 19 -7.74 -5.08 10.41
C ILE A 19 -7.54 -6.25 11.38
N CYS A 20 -6.53 -6.19 12.25
CA CYS A 20 -6.25 -7.25 13.23
C CYS A 20 -7.39 -7.47 14.24
N ARG A 21 -8.12 -6.41 14.61
CA ARG A 21 -9.34 -6.49 15.44
C ARG A 21 -10.53 -7.08 14.68
N GLY A 22 -10.40 -7.24 13.36
CA GLY A 22 -11.46 -7.69 12.48
C GLY A 22 -12.55 -6.65 12.28
N THR A 23 -12.30 -5.34 12.49
CA THR A 23 -13.32 -4.28 12.44
C THR A 23 -14.17 -4.35 11.16
N VAL A 24 -13.54 -4.62 10.02
CA VAL A 24 -14.21 -4.76 8.70
C VAL A 24 -14.46 -6.23 8.30
N GLY A 25 -14.34 -7.17 9.24
CA GLY A 25 -14.45 -8.60 9.00
C GLY A 25 -13.18 -9.20 8.39
N GLU A 26 -13.36 -10.24 7.57
CA GLU A 26 -12.27 -10.87 6.84
C GLU A 26 -12.00 -10.08 5.56
N VAL A 27 -10.78 -9.58 5.38
CA VAL A 27 -10.33 -8.84 4.20
C VAL A 27 -10.15 -9.80 3.02
N LEU A 28 -10.86 -9.53 1.92
CA LEU A 28 -10.86 -10.35 0.72
C LEU A 28 -10.38 -9.60 -0.52
N ARG A 29 -10.44 -8.26 -0.51
CA ARG A 29 -9.98 -7.45 -1.64
C ARG A 29 -9.26 -6.19 -1.20
N VAL A 30 -8.11 -5.92 -1.80
CA VAL A 30 -7.39 -4.66 -1.61
C VAL A 30 -7.14 -3.98 -2.96
N LEU A 31 -7.49 -2.72 -3.07
CA LEU A 31 -7.17 -1.91 -4.25
C LEU A 31 -6.31 -0.74 -3.81
N VAL A 32 -5.20 -0.52 -4.51
CA VAL A 32 -4.33 0.61 -4.24
C VAL A 32 -3.91 1.24 -5.55
N ASP A 33 -4.13 2.54 -5.66
CA ASP A 33 -3.66 3.35 -6.77
C ASP A 33 -2.65 4.37 -6.26
N THR A 34 -1.53 4.48 -6.99
CA THR A 34 -0.47 5.45 -6.71
C THR A 34 -0.11 6.16 -8.01
N GLY A 35 -0.75 7.30 -8.22
CA GLY A 35 -0.59 8.15 -9.39
C GLY A 35 0.02 9.50 -9.02
N PHE A 36 1.06 9.95 -9.73
CA PHE A 36 1.72 11.23 -9.44
C PHE A 36 1.15 12.38 -10.28
N GLY A 37 0.85 12.15 -11.56
CA GLY A 37 0.18 13.13 -12.41
C GLY A 37 1.08 14.11 -13.17
N ASP A 38 2.33 13.75 -13.44
CA ASP A 38 3.30 14.63 -14.11
C ASP A 38 3.76 14.09 -15.47
N GLU A 39 4.03 15.02 -16.40
CA GLU A 39 4.78 14.74 -17.64
C GLU A 39 6.28 14.68 -17.34
N VAL A 40 6.75 13.53 -16.85
CA VAL A 40 8.08 13.43 -16.22
C VAL A 40 9.24 13.87 -17.12
N GLU A 41 9.13 13.66 -18.42
CA GLU A 41 10.17 14.01 -19.39
C GLU A 41 10.22 15.51 -19.64
N LYS A 42 9.07 16.19 -19.54
CA LYS A 42 8.97 17.63 -19.71
C LYS A 42 9.36 18.37 -18.43
N THR A 43 8.97 17.83 -17.28
CA THR A 43 9.23 18.44 -15.98
C THR A 43 10.69 18.26 -15.55
N TRP A 44 11.30 17.10 -15.78
CA TRP A 44 12.65 16.78 -15.29
C TRP A 44 13.66 16.36 -16.38
N GLY A 45 13.21 16.13 -17.61
CA GLY A 45 14.07 15.59 -18.68
C GLY A 45 14.17 14.06 -18.66
N THR A 46 14.62 13.48 -19.77
CA THR A 46 14.75 12.02 -19.95
C THR A 46 15.91 11.42 -19.15
N GLU A 47 16.92 12.21 -18.79
CA GLU A 47 18.07 11.76 -18.01
C GLU A 47 17.78 11.67 -16.50
N HIS A 48 16.67 12.27 -16.04
CA HIS A 48 16.28 12.22 -14.63
C HIS A 48 15.98 10.78 -14.19
N ARG A 49 16.26 10.47 -12.92
CA ARG A 49 16.13 9.11 -12.36
C ARG A 49 14.76 8.46 -12.57
N MET A 50 13.68 9.25 -12.68
CA MET A 50 12.32 8.71 -12.77
C MET A 50 12.00 8.12 -14.15
N PRO A 51 12.18 8.82 -15.28
CA PRO A 51 12.00 8.19 -16.59
C PRO A 51 13.20 7.36 -17.04
N ASN A 52 14.40 7.49 -16.45
CA ASN A 52 15.60 6.85 -16.97
C ASN A 52 15.73 5.36 -16.61
N LYS A 53 15.49 4.47 -17.59
CA LYS A 53 15.60 3.01 -17.43
C LYS A 53 16.98 2.54 -16.98
N ALA A 54 18.06 3.20 -17.41
CA ALA A 54 19.42 2.81 -17.04
C ALA A 54 19.71 3.05 -15.55
N LEU A 55 18.91 3.88 -14.88
CA LEU A 55 18.97 4.16 -13.45
C LEU A 55 17.91 3.39 -12.65
N ALA A 56 17.29 2.37 -13.26
CA ALA A 56 16.14 1.67 -12.72
C ALA A 56 14.94 2.60 -12.42
N GLY A 57 14.74 3.60 -13.28
CA GLY A 57 13.52 4.42 -13.25
C GLY A 57 12.29 3.68 -13.74
N GLY A 58 11.12 4.25 -13.47
CA GLY A 58 9.83 3.77 -13.91
C GLY A 58 8.78 3.79 -12.80
N ALA A 59 7.51 3.83 -13.18
CA ALA A 59 6.38 3.95 -12.26
C ALA A 59 6.38 2.84 -11.21
N LEU A 60 6.67 1.59 -11.59
CA LEU A 60 6.67 0.45 -10.69
C LEU A 60 7.66 0.62 -9.54
N LEU A 61 8.91 0.99 -9.84
CA LEU A 61 9.97 1.10 -8.84
C LEU A 61 9.85 2.38 -8.01
N ASP A 62 9.44 3.50 -8.63
CA ASP A 62 9.31 4.78 -7.92
C ASP A 62 8.02 4.89 -7.08
N LEU A 63 6.92 4.32 -7.57
CA LEU A 63 5.58 4.54 -7.02
C LEU A 63 4.86 3.23 -6.68
N GLY A 64 4.96 2.22 -7.53
CA GLY A 64 4.27 0.93 -7.37
C GLY A 64 4.59 0.21 -6.07
N ILE A 65 5.78 0.45 -5.51
CA ILE A 65 6.17 -0.05 -4.18
C ILE A 65 5.20 0.38 -3.06
N TYR A 66 4.62 1.59 -3.15
CA TYR A 66 3.66 2.07 -2.16
C TYR A 66 2.30 1.37 -2.30
N SER A 67 1.87 1.08 -3.54
CA SER A 67 0.68 0.26 -3.79
C SER A 67 0.85 -1.15 -3.21
N LEU A 68 2.00 -1.77 -3.47
CA LEU A 68 2.32 -3.10 -2.93
C LEU A 68 2.44 -3.09 -1.40
N THR A 69 3.01 -2.03 -0.82
CA THR A 69 3.16 -1.89 0.64
C THR A 69 1.81 -2.02 1.36
N TRP A 70 0.78 -1.30 0.91
CA TRP A 70 -0.56 -1.38 1.51
C TRP A 70 -1.23 -2.75 1.34
N ILE A 71 -1.00 -3.40 0.19
CA ILE A 71 -1.50 -4.76 -0.08
C ILE A 71 -0.86 -5.76 0.88
N PHE A 72 0.46 -5.76 0.98
CA PHE A 72 1.20 -6.67 1.87
C PHE A 72 0.90 -6.38 3.33
N LEU A 73 0.82 -5.12 3.73
CA LEU A 73 0.37 -4.76 5.07
C LEU A 73 -0.98 -5.41 5.41
N SER A 74 -1.96 -5.31 4.51
CA SER A 74 -3.35 -5.70 4.76
C SER A 74 -3.64 -7.20 4.60
N LEU A 75 -2.89 -7.93 3.76
CA LEU A 75 -3.15 -9.34 3.44
C LEU A 75 -2.05 -10.30 3.91
N TYR A 76 -0.87 -9.78 4.25
CA TYR A 76 0.31 -10.57 4.62
C TYR A 76 0.81 -10.21 6.03
N HIS A 77 1.12 -8.94 6.30
CA HIS A 77 1.79 -8.51 7.54
C HIS A 77 0.93 -8.71 8.78
N VAL A 78 -0.38 -8.44 8.68
CA VAL A 78 -1.35 -8.60 9.78
C VAL A 78 -1.52 -10.07 10.22
N LEU A 79 -1.07 -11.03 9.42
CA LEU A 79 -1.09 -12.44 9.81
C LEU A 79 0.08 -12.78 10.72
N PRO A 80 -0.09 -13.74 11.65
CA PRO A 80 1.02 -14.31 12.40
C PRO A 80 2.08 -14.87 11.45
N MET A 81 3.37 -14.67 11.75
CA MET A 81 4.49 -15.08 10.89
C MET A 81 4.35 -16.49 10.26
N PRO A 82 3.97 -17.56 11.00
CA PRO A 82 3.84 -18.91 10.42
C PRO A 82 2.74 -19.05 9.36
N GLN A 83 1.80 -18.10 9.31
CA GLN A 83 0.67 -18.10 8.37
C GLN A 83 0.91 -17.19 7.16
N ARG A 84 1.96 -16.36 7.18
CA ARG A 84 2.25 -15.43 6.10
C ARG A 84 2.69 -16.20 4.86
N LYS A 85 1.96 -16.03 3.77
CA LYS A 85 2.25 -16.68 2.48
C LYS A 85 2.24 -15.64 1.36
N PRO A 86 3.26 -15.60 0.49
CA PRO A 86 3.29 -14.70 -0.65
C PRO A 86 2.13 -15.00 -1.61
N PRO A 87 1.80 -14.09 -2.54
CA PRO A 87 0.80 -14.35 -3.55
C PRO A 87 1.16 -15.59 -4.39
N THR A 88 0.16 -16.40 -4.73
CA THR A 88 0.30 -17.61 -5.55
C THR A 88 0.07 -17.38 -7.04
N ALA A 89 -0.46 -16.23 -7.41
CA ALA A 89 -0.62 -15.84 -8.81
C ALA A 89 -0.43 -14.32 -8.93
N ILE A 90 0.36 -13.93 -9.94
CA ILE A 90 0.69 -12.57 -10.27
C ILE A 90 0.41 -12.41 -11.77
N ALA A 91 -0.33 -11.36 -12.14
CA ALA A 91 -0.51 -10.97 -13.52
C ALA A 91 -0.28 -9.47 -13.63
N ALA A 92 0.56 -9.04 -14.57
CA ALA A 92 0.96 -7.65 -14.71
C ALA A 92 0.84 -7.17 -16.15
N GLN A 93 0.59 -5.88 -16.30
CA GLN A 93 0.66 -5.18 -17.58
C GLN A 93 1.31 -3.81 -17.38
N MET A 94 2.22 -3.46 -18.28
CA MET A 94 2.93 -2.19 -18.26
C MET A 94 2.69 -1.40 -19.55
N THR A 95 2.56 -0.09 -19.42
CA THR A 95 2.71 0.85 -20.53
C THR A 95 4.11 1.43 -20.43
N LEU A 96 4.91 1.27 -21.47
CA LEU A 96 6.28 1.80 -21.49
C LEU A 96 6.27 3.25 -21.99
N ASN A 97 7.12 4.05 -21.38
CA ASN A 97 7.43 5.36 -21.88
C ASN A 97 8.08 5.28 -23.26
N TYR A 98 7.56 6.05 -24.21
CA TYR A 98 8.00 5.99 -25.61
C TYR A 98 9.41 6.56 -25.86
N LEU A 99 9.93 7.42 -24.97
CA LEU A 99 11.26 8.01 -25.10
C LEU A 99 12.32 7.19 -24.38
N THR A 100 12.03 6.71 -23.17
CA THR A 100 13.05 6.10 -22.30
C THR A 100 12.92 4.59 -22.14
N GLY A 101 11.76 4.01 -22.48
CA GLY A 101 11.49 2.59 -22.34
C GLY A 101 11.38 2.08 -20.89
N ALA A 102 11.44 2.97 -19.89
CA ALA A 102 11.00 2.69 -18.52
C ALA A 102 9.47 2.58 -18.49
N ASP A 103 8.90 1.92 -17.48
CA ASP A 103 7.45 1.87 -17.38
C ASP A 103 6.87 3.21 -16.93
N GLU A 104 5.82 3.64 -17.62
CA GLU A 104 5.07 4.86 -17.32
C GLU A 104 3.84 4.57 -16.45
N ALA A 105 3.27 3.37 -16.64
CA ALA A 105 2.16 2.88 -15.84
C ALA A 105 2.27 1.37 -15.69
N SER A 106 1.92 0.87 -14.52
CA SER A 106 1.94 -0.56 -14.20
C SER A 106 0.67 -0.95 -13.46
N SER A 107 0.03 -2.03 -13.91
CA SER A 107 -1.13 -2.65 -13.26
C SER A 107 -0.77 -4.07 -12.87
N ILE A 108 -0.94 -4.43 -11.60
CA ILE A 108 -0.61 -5.76 -11.06
C ILE A 108 -1.83 -6.33 -10.34
N LEU A 109 -2.28 -7.52 -10.77
CA LEU A 109 -3.27 -8.34 -10.09
C LEU A 109 -2.55 -9.43 -9.27
N LEU A 110 -2.92 -9.56 -8.00
CA LEU A 110 -2.34 -10.50 -7.07
C LEU A 110 -3.44 -11.41 -6.50
N THR A 111 -3.16 -12.70 -6.36
CA THR A 111 -4.00 -13.63 -5.58
C THR A 111 -3.18 -14.22 -4.45
N PHE A 112 -3.60 -13.94 -3.21
CA PHE A 112 -3.01 -14.53 -2.01
C PHE A 112 -3.73 -15.83 -1.64
N PRO A 113 -2.99 -16.86 -1.18
CA PRO A 113 -3.56 -18.13 -0.76
C PRO A 113 -4.15 -18.09 0.66
N THR A 114 -4.21 -16.90 1.25
CA THR A 114 -4.66 -16.63 2.62
C THR A 114 -5.64 -15.48 2.61
N THR A 115 -6.40 -15.36 3.69
CA THR A 115 -7.20 -14.17 4.02
C THR A 115 -6.69 -13.60 5.34
N ALA A 116 -7.07 -12.35 5.65
CA ALA A 116 -6.70 -11.72 6.91
C ALA A 116 -7.93 -11.12 7.62
N PRO A 117 -7.96 -11.06 8.96
CA PRO A 117 -6.90 -11.49 9.88
C PRO A 117 -6.99 -12.97 10.29
N ASN A 118 -8.07 -13.69 9.98
CA ASN A 118 -8.32 -15.02 10.55
C ASN A 118 -7.77 -16.17 9.70
N ASN A 119 -7.39 -15.91 8.44
CA ASN A 119 -6.89 -16.92 7.51
C ASN A 119 -7.88 -18.09 7.35
N ILE A 120 -9.08 -17.76 6.90
CA ILE A 120 -10.18 -18.71 6.74
C ILE A 120 -9.77 -19.79 5.73
N ALA A 121 -9.93 -21.05 6.13
CA ALA A 121 -9.60 -22.19 5.28
C ALA A 121 -10.34 -22.12 3.94
N ASP A 122 -9.65 -22.52 2.87
CA ASP A 122 -10.11 -22.54 1.48
C ASP A 122 -10.45 -21.19 0.84
N TRP A 123 -10.44 -20.11 1.62
CA TRP A 123 -10.67 -18.77 1.11
C TRP A 123 -9.36 -18.17 0.58
N LYS A 124 -9.51 -17.28 -0.40
CA LYS A 124 -8.40 -16.53 -1.00
C LYS A 124 -8.74 -15.05 -0.99
N SER A 125 -7.72 -14.21 -0.97
CA SER A 125 -7.87 -12.77 -1.15
C SER A 125 -7.20 -12.32 -2.45
N GLN A 126 -7.71 -11.24 -3.02
CA GLN A 126 -7.18 -10.65 -4.24
C GLN A 126 -6.77 -9.21 -4.01
N ALA A 127 -5.79 -8.74 -4.77
CA ALA A 127 -5.40 -7.35 -4.72
C ALA A 127 -5.06 -6.79 -6.10
N VAL A 128 -5.28 -5.49 -6.25
CA VAL A 128 -4.90 -4.73 -7.46
C VAL A 128 -3.99 -3.59 -7.04
N ALA A 129 -2.75 -3.60 -7.53
CA ALA A 129 -1.83 -2.48 -7.43
C ALA A 129 -1.83 -1.74 -8.77
N LEU A 130 -2.19 -0.47 -8.74
CA LEU A 130 -2.12 0.44 -9.87
C LEU A 130 -1.04 1.49 -9.57
N THR A 131 -0.29 1.85 -10.59
CA THR A 131 0.61 2.99 -10.52
C THR A 131 0.73 3.68 -11.86
N ASN A 132 0.89 5.01 -11.82
CA ASN A 132 0.96 5.83 -13.02
C ASN A 132 1.78 7.11 -12.80
N LEU A 133 2.69 7.42 -13.71
CA LEU A 133 3.41 8.69 -13.68
C LEU A 133 2.57 9.86 -14.19
N ARG A 134 1.77 9.68 -15.25
CA ARG A 134 1.05 10.75 -15.96
C ARG A 134 -0.29 11.15 -15.37
N VAL A 135 -0.98 10.26 -14.65
CA VAL A 135 -2.26 10.58 -14.00
C VAL A 135 -2.11 10.60 -12.48
N SER A 136 -2.78 11.58 -11.85
CA SER A 136 -2.80 11.72 -10.39
C SER A 136 -3.96 10.93 -9.80
N THR A 137 -3.72 10.31 -8.64
CA THR A 137 -4.78 9.73 -7.81
C THR A 137 -5.66 10.76 -7.13
N ASP A 138 -5.18 12.01 -6.99
CA ASP A 138 -5.95 13.13 -6.45
C ASP A 138 -5.73 14.38 -7.33
N PRO A 139 -6.32 14.43 -8.53
CA PRO A 139 -6.16 15.55 -9.46
C PRO A 139 -6.66 16.88 -8.90
N GLY A 140 -7.55 16.87 -7.91
CA GLY A 140 -8.07 18.08 -7.26
C GLY A 140 -7.21 18.58 -6.09
N GLY A 141 -6.24 17.80 -5.61
CA GLY A 141 -5.44 18.10 -4.41
C GLY A 141 -6.26 18.24 -3.12
N GLN A 142 -7.50 17.76 -3.14
CA GLN A 142 -8.51 17.93 -2.09
C GLN A 142 -9.17 16.59 -1.73
N ASN A 143 -8.60 15.47 -2.20
CA ASN A 143 -9.11 14.11 -2.07
C ASN A 143 -10.55 13.93 -2.61
N SER A 144 -10.92 14.71 -3.64
CA SER A 144 -12.26 14.67 -4.23
C SER A 144 -12.46 13.49 -5.20
N ALA A 145 -11.37 12.92 -5.73
CA ALA A 145 -11.40 11.74 -6.59
C ALA A 145 -11.78 10.44 -5.86
N GLY A 146 -11.79 10.47 -4.53
CA GLY A 146 -12.05 9.32 -3.68
C GLY A 146 -10.77 8.71 -3.10
N PRO A 147 -10.89 7.55 -2.45
CA PRO A 147 -9.77 6.94 -1.74
C PRO A 147 -8.76 6.30 -2.68
N SER A 148 -7.47 6.56 -2.45
CA SER A 148 -6.36 5.90 -3.16
C SER A 148 -6.16 4.46 -2.73
N ILE A 149 -6.58 4.12 -1.49
CA ILE A 149 -6.46 2.78 -0.92
C ILE A 149 -7.83 2.33 -0.43
N ARG A 150 -8.24 1.12 -0.82
CA ARG A 150 -9.46 0.46 -0.34
C ARG A 150 -9.15 -0.95 0.13
N ILE A 151 -9.39 -1.21 1.40
CA ILE A 151 -9.17 -2.51 2.05
C ILE A 151 -10.55 -3.04 2.43
N GLN A 152 -11.03 -4.04 1.68
CA GLN A 152 -12.42 -4.47 1.71
C GLN A 152 -12.56 -5.84 2.35
N GLY A 153 -13.41 -5.92 3.37
CA GLY A 153 -13.72 -7.14 4.08
C GLY A 153 -15.21 -7.46 4.12
N THR A 154 -15.53 -8.59 4.75
CA THR A 154 -16.89 -9.15 4.77
C THR A 154 -17.92 -8.26 5.50
N ARG A 155 -17.48 -7.37 6.39
CA ARG A 155 -18.34 -6.49 7.20
C ARG A 155 -18.20 -5.01 6.88
N GLY A 156 -17.39 -4.64 5.90
CA GLY A 156 -17.15 -3.24 5.57
C GLY A 156 -15.82 -3.03 4.86
N GLU A 157 -15.33 -1.80 4.90
CA GLU A 157 -14.04 -1.47 4.33
C GLU A 157 -13.34 -0.32 5.05
N VAL A 158 -12.01 -0.32 4.94
CA VAL A 158 -11.18 0.82 5.27
C VAL A 158 -10.81 1.55 3.98
N GLN A 159 -11.07 2.83 3.92
CA GLN A 159 -10.69 3.72 2.83
C GLN A 159 -9.62 4.68 3.33
N LEU A 160 -8.50 4.83 2.61
CA LEU A 160 -7.53 5.88 2.88
C LEU A 160 -7.44 6.83 1.70
N ASP A 161 -7.43 8.11 2.03
CA ASP A 161 -7.29 9.17 1.04
C ASP A 161 -5.81 9.38 0.71
N GLY A 162 -5.53 9.71 -0.55
CA GLY A 162 -4.18 9.73 -1.08
C GLY A 162 -3.34 10.94 -0.64
N PRO A 163 -2.05 10.93 -1.01
CA PRO A 163 -1.36 9.88 -1.77
C PRO A 163 -1.00 8.65 -0.92
N SER A 164 -0.91 7.47 -1.55
CA SER A 164 -0.69 6.19 -0.85
C SER A 164 0.62 6.12 -0.04
N PHE A 165 1.65 6.86 -0.44
CA PHE A 165 2.93 6.94 0.27
C PHE A 165 2.85 7.74 1.58
N ARG A 166 1.85 8.61 1.72
CA ARG A 166 1.68 9.50 2.89
C ARG A 166 0.21 9.86 3.10
N PRO A 167 -0.66 8.89 3.43
CA PRO A 167 -2.06 9.19 3.73
C PRO A 167 -2.14 9.91 5.08
N GLU A 168 -3.09 10.84 5.19
CA GLU A 168 -3.33 11.60 6.44
C GLU A 168 -4.73 11.36 7.01
N ARG A 169 -5.57 10.58 6.31
CA ARG A 169 -6.94 10.32 6.72
C ARG A 169 -7.39 8.94 6.27
N TYR A 170 -8.12 8.26 7.14
CA TYR A 170 -8.83 7.05 6.78
C TYR A 170 -10.27 7.05 7.31
N ARG A 171 -11.12 6.30 6.63
CA ARG A 171 -12.51 6.06 6.98
C ARG A 171 -12.75 4.57 7.12
N ILE A 172 -13.49 4.19 8.14
CA ILE A 172 -14.08 2.85 8.27
C ILE A 172 -15.54 2.97 7.91
N ILE A 173 -15.95 2.21 6.90
CA ILE A 173 -17.32 2.17 6.41
C ILE A 173 -17.85 0.77 6.68
N LEU A 174 -18.75 0.64 7.64
CA LEU A 174 -19.36 -0.65 7.93
C LEU A 174 -20.49 -0.92 6.94
N ARG A 175 -20.59 -2.19 6.51
CA ARG A 175 -21.63 -2.65 5.62
C ARG A 175 -22.99 -2.33 6.24
N HIS A 176 -23.90 -1.82 5.42
CA HIS A 176 -25.30 -1.67 5.81
C HIS A 176 -26.00 -3.03 5.67
N ASP A 177 -26.24 -3.68 6.80
CA ASP A 177 -27.09 -4.87 6.88
C ASP A 177 -28.39 -4.54 7.62
N ASN A 178 -29.50 -5.09 7.10
CA ASN A 178 -30.84 -4.94 7.70
C ASN A 178 -31.00 -5.75 9.01
N THR A 179 -30.03 -6.60 9.33
CA THR A 179 -29.89 -7.24 10.64
C THR A 179 -29.31 -6.19 11.60
N GLN A 180 -29.87 -6.02 12.80
CA GLN A 180 -29.50 -4.99 13.78
C GLN A 180 -28.09 -5.18 14.39
N VAL A 181 -27.06 -5.31 13.56
CA VAL A 181 -25.66 -5.31 13.97
C VAL A 181 -25.30 -3.88 14.34
N GLU A 182 -24.74 -3.71 15.53
CA GLU A 182 -24.30 -2.41 16.03
C GLU A 182 -23.32 -1.75 15.04
N GLY A 183 -23.58 -0.49 14.67
CA GLY A 183 -22.76 0.25 13.71
C GLY A 183 -23.02 -0.06 12.22
N SER A 184 -24.05 -0.86 11.88
CA SER A 184 -24.47 -1.09 10.49
C SER A 184 -24.61 0.24 9.72
N GLY A 185 -23.95 0.34 8.56
CA GLY A 185 -23.96 1.54 7.72
C GLY A 185 -23.23 2.77 8.30
N SER A 186 -22.57 2.64 9.44
CA SER A 186 -21.83 3.76 10.05
C SER A 186 -20.54 4.07 9.30
N VAL A 187 -20.17 5.36 9.32
CA VAL A 187 -18.90 5.85 8.80
C VAL A 187 -18.15 6.50 9.96
N ARG A 188 -16.95 5.99 10.24
CA ARG A 188 -16.02 6.58 11.22
C ARG A 188 -14.80 7.11 10.49
N GLU A 189 -14.53 8.40 10.65
CA GLU A 189 -13.34 9.06 10.09
C GLU A 189 -12.29 9.29 11.18
N VAL A 190 -11.04 9.10 10.82
CA VAL A 190 -9.88 9.35 11.69
C VAL A 190 -8.83 10.12 10.89
N ASN A 191 -8.35 11.21 11.49
CA ASN A 191 -7.37 12.11 10.91
C ASN A 191 -6.01 11.94 11.61
N HIS A 192 -4.95 11.84 10.81
CA HIS A 192 -3.55 11.74 11.19
C HIS A 192 -2.74 12.80 10.44
N PRO A 193 -2.86 14.08 10.82
CA PRO A 193 -2.12 15.15 10.17
C PRO A 193 -0.62 14.92 10.34
N ILE A 194 0.14 15.11 9.26
CA ILE A 194 1.60 14.98 9.28
C ILE A 194 2.21 16.36 9.13
N SER A 195 3.10 16.72 10.07
CA SER A 195 3.78 18.02 10.02
C SER A 195 4.48 18.23 8.66
N PRO A 196 4.28 19.40 8.01
CA PRO A 196 4.90 19.71 6.72
C PRO A 196 6.43 19.67 6.76
N ASP A 197 7.04 20.04 7.89
CA ASP A 197 8.48 20.32 8.00
C ASP A 197 9.35 19.07 7.85
N ILE A 198 8.83 17.91 8.26
CA ILE A 198 9.61 16.66 8.39
C ILE A 198 8.97 15.48 7.65
N LYS A 199 7.86 15.72 6.94
CA LYS A 199 7.15 14.80 6.04
C LYS A 199 6.77 13.41 6.61
N GLY A 200 7.06 13.11 7.87
CA GLY A 200 6.82 11.80 8.51
C GLY A 200 8.02 10.84 8.54
N MET A 201 9.18 11.22 7.99
CA MET A 201 10.36 10.34 7.90
C MET A 201 11.07 10.09 9.24
N TYR A 202 10.79 10.89 10.27
CA TYR A 202 11.37 10.68 11.59
C TYR A 202 10.88 9.39 12.25
N TRP A 203 9.70 8.87 11.90
CA TRP A 203 9.19 7.63 12.47
C TRP A 203 10.01 6.40 12.06
N GLU A 204 10.49 6.33 10.82
CA GLU A 204 11.40 5.25 10.40
C GLU A 204 12.79 5.41 11.01
N ALA A 205 13.29 6.64 11.16
CA ALA A 205 14.56 6.92 11.84
C ALA A 205 14.49 6.48 13.31
N ASP A 206 13.39 6.76 14.00
CA ASP A 206 13.15 6.31 15.37
C ASP A 206 13.08 4.78 15.48
N GLU A 207 12.53 4.07 14.49
CA GLU A 207 12.56 2.61 14.48
C GLU A 207 13.99 2.08 14.33
N VAL A 208 14.79 2.65 13.43
CA VAL A 208 16.20 2.28 13.29
C VAL A 208 16.94 2.52 14.61
N GLY A 209 16.75 3.68 15.23
CA GLY A 209 17.33 4.00 16.53
C GLY A 209 16.93 2.99 17.62
N ARG A 210 15.65 2.59 17.67
CA ARG A 210 15.17 1.55 18.59
C ARG A 210 15.78 0.18 18.30
N CYS A 211 15.88 -0.21 17.04
CA CYS A 211 16.48 -1.49 16.66
C CYS A 211 17.97 -1.57 17.06
N LEU A 212 18.74 -0.51 16.76
CA LEU A 212 20.16 -0.43 17.13
C LEU A 212 20.35 -0.47 18.65
N ARG A 213 19.58 0.33 19.40
CA ARG A 213 19.61 0.33 20.86
C ARG A 213 19.32 -1.05 21.45
N ASP A 214 18.34 -1.76 20.88
CA ASP A 214 17.92 -3.09 21.35
C ASP A 214 18.78 -4.25 20.80
N GLY A 215 19.84 -3.97 20.03
CA GLY A 215 20.69 -4.99 19.42
C GLY A 215 19.99 -5.86 18.35
N LYS A 216 18.93 -5.35 17.73
CA LYS A 216 18.19 -6.05 16.67
C LYS A 216 18.88 -5.86 15.32
N ILE A 217 18.91 -6.92 14.52
CA ILE A 217 19.44 -6.90 13.15
C ILE A 217 18.37 -6.52 12.12
N GLU A 218 17.09 -6.60 12.49
CA GLU A 218 15.94 -6.31 11.62
C GLU A 218 14.81 -5.61 12.41
N SER A 219 13.96 -4.86 11.70
CA SER A 219 12.74 -4.29 12.26
C SER A 219 11.61 -5.31 12.17
N LYS A 220 10.83 -5.45 13.24
CA LYS A 220 9.61 -6.28 13.22
C LYS A 220 8.48 -5.65 12.39
N LEU A 221 8.53 -4.33 12.18
CA LEU A 221 7.55 -3.59 11.38
C LEU A 221 7.87 -3.67 9.88
N LEU A 222 9.14 -3.95 9.55
CA LEU A 222 9.60 -4.22 8.19
C LEU A 222 10.55 -5.45 8.15
N PRO A 223 10.00 -6.66 8.34
CA PRO A 223 10.76 -7.90 8.26
C PRO A 223 11.37 -8.12 6.86
N TRP A 224 12.54 -8.78 6.79
CA TRP A 224 13.21 -9.04 5.52
C TRP A 224 12.49 -10.04 4.63
N ASP A 225 11.79 -11.01 5.21
CA ASP A 225 11.00 -12.00 4.48
C ASP A 225 9.87 -11.34 3.67
N GLU A 226 9.20 -10.37 4.29
CA GLU A 226 8.16 -9.59 3.63
C GLU A 226 8.73 -8.73 2.49
N MET A 227 9.84 -8.03 2.70
CA MET A 227 10.43 -7.25 1.60
C MET A 227 10.95 -8.11 0.48
N THR A 228 11.50 -9.28 0.78
CA THR A 228 11.89 -10.24 -0.26
C THR A 228 10.66 -10.68 -1.07
N ALA A 229 9.53 -10.94 -0.41
CA ALA A 229 8.28 -11.29 -1.10
C ALA A 229 7.75 -10.14 -1.97
N VAL A 230 7.82 -8.88 -1.50
CA VAL A 230 7.45 -7.70 -2.29
C VAL A 230 8.36 -7.54 -3.50
N MET A 231 9.68 -7.63 -3.32
CA MET A 231 10.65 -7.53 -4.41
C MET A 231 10.45 -8.63 -5.46
N ASN A 232 10.17 -9.86 -5.04
CA ASN A 232 9.85 -10.95 -5.97
C ASN A 232 8.60 -10.65 -6.82
N VAL A 233 7.57 -10.02 -6.22
CA VAL A 233 6.38 -9.58 -6.98
C VAL A 233 6.75 -8.51 -8.00
N MET A 234 7.58 -7.53 -7.63
CA MET A 234 8.02 -6.47 -8.53
C MET A 234 8.87 -7.01 -9.68
N ASP A 235 9.74 -7.98 -9.38
CA ASP A 235 10.59 -8.65 -10.38
C ASP A 235 9.78 -9.53 -11.34
N GLU A 236 8.73 -10.19 -10.88
CA GLU A 236 7.83 -10.97 -11.75
C GLU A 236 6.93 -10.06 -12.61
N ALA A 237 6.62 -8.86 -12.14
CA ALA A 237 5.74 -7.92 -12.84
C ALA A 237 6.41 -7.17 -14.01
N ARG A 238 7.74 -7.12 -14.08
CA ARG A 238 8.53 -6.31 -15.03
C ARG A 238 9.31 -7.15 -16.05
#